data_AF-A0A8I2H9F7-F1
#
_entry.id   AF-A0A8I2H9F7-F1
#
_cell.length_a   1.000
_cell.length_b   1.000
_cell.length_c   1.000
_cell.angle_alpha   90.00
_cell.angle_beta   90.00
_cell.angle_gamma   90.00
#
_symmetry.space_group_name_H-M   'P 1'
#
loop_
_entity.id
_entity.type
_entity.pdbx_description
1 polymer ?
#
loop_
_entity_poly.entity_id
_entity_poly.type
_entity_poly.pdbx_seq_one_letter_code
_entity_poly.pdbx_strand_id
1 'polypeptide(L)'
;MNKFFDNFYNFGGFGPAIEAIQPTDEQLQYYQGILPNNLLEYWKEYGFCGWGSGRLWMVNPRDYQDILTEWLRGTKFEKMQNDGIDSFHVIALDAFGEIYVWGKNSGNSISITSSYGMIFPTFDNEKYVSRGETRSLDLFFSIKTTSEIDLDDINDQPLFERAVEKLGPLENGEIYG
;
A
#
# COMPACT_ATOMS: atom_id res chain seq x y z
N MET A 1 -10.82 -5.57 14.75
CA MET A 1 -11.12 -5.32 13.32
C MET A 1 -12.37 -4.47 13.15
N ASN A 2 -12.32 -3.42 12.33
CA ASN A 2 -13.48 -2.55 12.05
C ASN A 2 -14.22 -3.01 10.77
N LYS A 3 -15.42 -2.46 10.51
CA LYS A 3 -16.24 -2.87 9.35
C LYS A 3 -15.60 -2.62 7.98
N PHE A 4 -14.68 -1.66 7.88
CA PHE A 4 -14.04 -1.32 6.61
C PHE A 4 -12.97 -2.35 6.24
N PHE A 5 -12.18 -2.76 7.24
CA PHE A 5 -11.24 -3.85 7.08
C PHE A 5 -11.94 -5.21 6.97
N ASP A 6 -13.06 -5.42 7.67
CA ASP A 6 -13.89 -6.61 7.50
C ASP A 6 -14.42 -6.74 6.06
N ASN A 7 -14.89 -5.63 5.47
CA ASN A 7 -15.26 -5.60 4.06
C ASN A 7 -14.08 -5.95 3.15
N PHE A 8 -12.90 -5.38 3.37
CA PHE A 8 -11.68 -5.74 2.62
C PHE A 8 -11.38 -7.24 2.73
N TYR A 9 -11.31 -7.76 3.95
CA TYR A 9 -10.93 -9.14 4.24
C TYR A 9 -11.94 -10.14 3.69
N ASN A 10 -13.24 -9.97 3.96
CA ASN A 10 -14.27 -10.94 3.63
C ASN A 10 -14.93 -10.65 2.27
N PHE A 11 -15.50 -9.46 2.08
CA PHE A 11 -16.25 -9.15 0.86
C PHE A 11 -15.33 -8.87 -0.34
N GLY A 12 -14.22 -8.18 -0.12
CA GLY A 12 -13.21 -7.88 -1.14
C GLY A 12 -12.41 -9.12 -1.57
N GLY A 13 -12.49 -10.21 -0.81
CA GLY A 13 -11.79 -11.48 -1.10
C GLY A 13 -10.31 -11.47 -0.74
N PHE A 14 -9.88 -10.62 0.19
CA PHE A 14 -8.47 -10.48 0.54
C PHE A 14 -7.99 -11.41 1.66
N GLY A 15 -8.88 -12.04 2.41
CA GLY A 15 -8.52 -13.03 3.42
C GLY A 15 -8.21 -14.41 2.83
N PRO A 16 -7.38 -15.23 3.51
CA PRO A 16 -6.57 -14.90 4.69
C PRO A 16 -5.25 -14.19 4.33
N ALA A 17 -4.58 -13.63 5.35
CA ALA A 17 -3.20 -13.16 5.21
C ALA A 17 -2.25 -14.32 4.87
N ILE A 18 -1.23 -14.04 4.06
CA ILE A 18 -0.18 -14.99 3.66
C ILE A 18 1.22 -14.41 3.89
N GLU A 19 2.23 -15.26 4.04
CA GLU A 19 3.65 -14.88 4.08
C GLU A 19 3.98 -13.70 5.02
N ALA A 20 3.43 -13.77 6.23
CA ALA A 20 3.52 -12.71 7.23
C ALA A 20 4.92 -12.64 7.88
N ILE A 21 5.50 -11.45 7.85
CA ILE A 21 6.70 -11.10 8.63
C ILE A 21 6.26 -10.21 9.80
N GLN A 22 6.45 -10.68 11.02
CA GLN A 22 6.03 -9.94 12.21
C GLN A 22 6.93 -8.71 12.45
N PRO A 23 6.37 -7.51 12.66
CA PRO A 23 7.16 -6.34 12.99
C PRO A 23 7.76 -6.46 14.39
N THR A 24 8.95 -5.89 14.55
CA THR A 24 9.54 -5.66 15.87
C THR A 24 8.86 -4.49 16.57
N ASP A 25 8.94 -4.46 17.90
CA ASP A 25 8.44 -3.33 18.70
C ASP A 25 9.12 -2.00 18.30
N GLU A 26 10.40 -2.05 17.94
CA GLU A 26 11.16 -0.89 17.45
C GLU A 26 10.57 -0.35 16.13
N GLN A 27 10.24 -1.23 15.18
CA GLN A 27 9.59 -0.84 13.93
C GLN A 27 8.22 -0.21 14.18
N LEU A 28 7.39 -0.81 15.04
CA LEU A 28 6.09 -0.25 15.39
C LEU A 28 6.23 1.11 16.07
N GLN A 29 7.14 1.24 17.02
CA GLN A 29 7.38 2.48 17.76
C GLN A 29 7.91 3.60 16.84
N TYR A 30 8.78 3.27 15.88
CA TYR A 30 9.30 4.24 14.92
C TYR A 30 8.18 4.95 14.15
N TYR A 31 7.14 4.21 13.74
CA TYR A 31 6.04 4.75 12.93
C TYR A 31 4.89 5.37 13.74
N GLN A 32 4.92 5.31 15.07
CA GLN A 32 3.90 5.95 15.92
C GLN A 32 3.86 7.47 15.68
N GLY A 33 2.67 7.98 15.35
CA GLY A 33 2.48 9.41 15.02
C GLY A 33 3.10 9.83 13.68
N ILE A 34 3.61 8.88 12.88
CA ILE A 34 4.01 9.08 11.49
C ILE A 34 2.96 8.46 10.56
N LEU A 35 2.55 7.23 10.86
CA LEU A 35 1.51 6.48 10.15
C LEU A 35 0.27 6.32 11.03
N PRO A 36 -0.91 6.06 10.42
CA PRO A 36 -2.16 5.92 11.15
C PRO A 36 -2.07 4.77 12.17
N ASN A 37 -2.56 5.00 13.40
CA ASN A 37 -2.49 3.98 14.45
C ASN A 37 -3.18 2.66 14.07
N ASN A 38 -4.29 2.72 13.32
CA ASN A 38 -4.98 1.52 12.84
C ASN A 38 -4.16 0.71 11.82
N LEU A 39 -3.23 1.33 11.08
CA LEU A 39 -2.28 0.58 10.24
C LEU A 39 -1.31 -0.23 11.12
N LEU A 40 -0.78 0.39 12.18
CA LEU A 40 0.13 -0.27 13.12
C LEU A 40 -0.56 -1.42 13.86
N GLU A 41 -1.85 -1.27 14.18
CA GLU A 41 -2.68 -2.36 14.72
C GLU A 41 -2.78 -3.54 13.75
N TYR A 42 -3.00 -3.29 12.45
CA TYR A 42 -3.02 -4.36 11.45
C TYR A 42 -1.66 -5.03 11.29
N TRP A 43 -0.56 -4.29 11.29
CA TRP A 43 0.78 -4.88 11.26
C TRP A 43 1.07 -5.71 12.50
N LYS A 44 0.61 -5.29 13.68
CA LYS A 44 0.75 -6.07 14.90
C LYS A 44 -0.07 -7.36 14.89
N GLU A 45 -1.25 -7.34 14.26
CA GLU A 45 -2.15 -8.50 14.18
C GLU A 45 -1.72 -9.49 13.09
N TYR A 46 -1.34 -8.98 11.91
CA TYR A 46 -1.14 -9.78 10.70
C TYR A 46 0.29 -9.79 10.16
N GLY A 47 1.17 -8.93 10.66
CA GLY A 47 2.49 -8.72 10.10
C GLY A 47 2.50 -7.86 8.83
N PHE A 48 3.69 -7.70 8.26
CA PHE A 48 3.88 -7.33 6.86
C PHE A 48 3.57 -8.56 6.02
N CYS A 49 2.43 -8.59 5.34
CA CYS A 49 1.85 -9.80 4.76
C CYS A 49 1.17 -9.54 3.42
N GLY A 50 0.95 -10.62 2.69
CA GLY A 50 0.19 -10.65 1.45
C GLY A 50 -1.29 -10.88 1.71
N TRP A 51 -2.12 -10.36 0.82
CA TRP A 51 -3.58 -10.42 0.85
C TRP A 51 -4.10 -10.84 -0.53
N GLY A 52 -5.26 -11.50 -0.58
CA GLY A 52 -5.90 -11.92 -1.83
C GLY A 52 -5.01 -12.87 -2.64
N SER A 53 -4.34 -13.80 -1.94
CA SER A 53 -3.36 -14.74 -2.51
C SER A 53 -2.12 -14.08 -3.13
N GLY A 54 -1.73 -12.90 -2.66
CA GLY A 54 -0.55 -12.16 -3.13
C GLY A 54 -0.86 -11.01 -4.08
N ARG A 55 -2.13 -10.62 -4.20
CA ARG A 55 -2.58 -9.46 -5.00
C ARG A 55 -2.13 -8.14 -4.40
N LEU A 56 -2.17 -8.02 -3.07
CA LEU A 56 -1.79 -6.81 -2.36
C LEU A 56 -0.91 -7.19 -1.17
N TRP A 57 0.17 -6.47 -0.97
CA TRP A 57 1.13 -6.68 0.10
C TRP A 57 1.20 -5.45 0.99
N MET A 58 1.01 -5.64 2.29
CA MET A 58 1.39 -4.63 3.28
C MET A 58 2.86 -4.82 3.60
N VAL A 59 3.62 -3.73 3.56
CA VAL A 59 5.08 -3.79 3.65
C VAL A 59 5.61 -3.04 4.85
N ASN A 60 6.83 -3.37 5.23
CA ASN A 60 7.65 -2.52 6.07
C ASN A 60 8.13 -1.32 5.23
N PRO A 61 7.71 -0.08 5.52
CA PRO A 61 8.06 1.06 4.69
C PRO A 61 9.56 1.33 4.61
N ARG A 62 10.33 0.90 5.63
CA ARG A 62 11.79 1.07 5.66
C ARG A 62 12.47 0.38 4.49
N ASP A 63 11.96 -0.77 4.07
CA ASP A 63 12.56 -1.57 2.99
C ASP A 63 12.37 -0.90 1.61
N TYR A 64 11.44 0.05 1.53
CA TYR A 64 11.09 0.77 0.30
C TYR A 64 11.49 2.25 0.32
N GLN A 65 12.13 2.73 1.39
CA GLN A 65 12.41 4.15 1.54
C GLN A 65 13.41 4.67 0.50
N ASP A 66 14.43 3.88 0.17
CA ASP A 66 15.45 4.25 -0.82
C ASP A 66 14.84 4.33 -2.23
N ILE A 67 14.07 3.33 -2.64
CA ILE A 67 13.41 3.34 -3.95
C ILE A 67 12.34 4.43 -4.04
N LEU A 68 11.59 4.69 -2.97
CA LEU A 68 10.65 5.81 -2.93
C LEU A 68 11.38 7.15 -3.10
N THR A 69 12.54 7.31 -2.47
CA THR A 69 13.37 8.52 -2.62
C THR A 69 13.77 8.75 -4.09
N GLU A 70 14.17 7.69 -4.79
CA GLU A 70 14.49 7.76 -6.22
C GLU A 70 13.27 8.14 -7.08
N TRP A 71 12.09 7.58 -6.77
CA TRP A 71 10.85 7.96 -7.45
C TRP A 71 10.48 9.43 -7.24
N LEU A 72 10.66 9.95 -6.03
CA LEU A 72 10.28 11.34 -5.72
C LEU A 72 11.31 12.36 -6.20
N ARG A 73 12.53 11.96 -6.58
CA ARG A 73 13.61 12.86 -6.97
C ARG A 73 13.21 13.80 -8.11
N GLY A 74 13.47 15.08 -7.94
CA GLY A 74 13.14 16.15 -8.87
C GLY A 74 11.64 16.52 -8.90
N THR A 75 10.81 15.88 -8.09
CA THR A 75 9.38 16.20 -7.98
C THR A 75 9.09 17.20 -6.87
N LYS A 76 7.88 17.78 -6.88
CA LYS A 76 7.40 18.61 -5.75
C LYS A 76 7.36 17.84 -4.42
N PHE A 77 7.25 16.51 -4.46
CA PHE A 77 7.14 15.68 -3.26
C PHE A 77 8.49 15.48 -2.56
N GLU A 78 9.59 15.35 -3.32
CA GLU A 78 10.93 15.42 -2.74
C GLU A 78 11.11 16.75 -2.00
N LYS A 79 10.71 17.87 -2.62
CA LYS A 79 10.77 19.17 -1.96
C LYS A 79 9.92 19.21 -0.68
N MET A 80 8.69 18.71 -0.71
CA MET A 80 7.84 18.63 0.49
C MET A 80 8.48 17.82 1.62
N GLN A 81 9.15 16.72 1.28
CA GLN A 81 9.87 15.89 2.26
C GLN A 81 11.09 16.61 2.82
N ASN A 82 11.91 17.22 1.97
CA ASN A 82 13.12 17.94 2.36
C ASN A 82 12.81 19.19 3.21
N ASP A 83 11.72 19.89 2.90
CA ASP A 83 11.27 21.07 3.64
C ASP A 83 10.51 20.70 4.94
N GLY A 84 10.33 19.40 5.24
CA GLY A 84 9.61 18.92 6.42
C GLY A 84 8.10 19.19 6.39
N ILE A 85 7.54 19.45 5.21
CA ILE A 85 6.11 19.71 4.99
C ILE A 85 5.32 18.40 5.10
N ASP A 86 5.90 17.29 4.65
CA ASP A 86 5.28 15.97 4.74
C ASP A 86 6.35 14.87 4.87
N SER A 87 5.92 13.66 5.21
CA SER A 87 6.76 12.46 5.30
C SER A 87 6.08 11.33 4.56
N PHE A 88 6.71 10.83 3.48
CA PHE A 88 6.14 9.84 2.58
C PHE A 88 6.71 8.45 2.83
N HIS A 89 5.82 7.47 2.91
CA HIS A 89 6.15 6.07 3.21
C HIS A 89 5.30 5.12 2.35
N VAL A 90 5.93 4.11 1.75
CA VAL A 90 5.19 3.03 1.07
C VAL A 90 4.47 2.19 2.12
N ILE A 91 3.15 2.07 2.02
CA ILE A 91 2.35 1.27 2.96
C ILE A 91 1.86 -0.04 2.34
N ALA A 92 1.77 -0.10 1.02
CA ALA A 92 1.42 -1.31 0.29
C ALA A 92 1.97 -1.31 -1.14
N LEU A 93 2.10 -2.49 -1.72
CA LEU A 93 2.25 -2.68 -3.16
C LEU A 93 1.26 -3.73 -3.67
N ASP A 94 0.91 -3.70 -4.96
CA ASP A 94 0.22 -4.80 -5.60
C ASP A 94 1.15 -5.71 -6.42
N ALA A 95 0.59 -6.82 -6.89
CA ALA A 95 1.30 -7.85 -7.63
C ALA A 95 1.94 -7.39 -8.95
N PHE A 96 1.57 -6.22 -9.47
CA PHE A 96 2.02 -5.69 -10.76
C PHE A 96 2.77 -4.35 -10.63
N GLY A 97 3.18 -4.02 -9.41
CA GLY A 97 4.04 -2.89 -9.13
C GLY A 97 3.31 -1.55 -9.04
N GLU A 98 2.03 -1.54 -8.69
CA GLU A 98 1.38 -0.35 -8.14
C GLU A 98 1.84 -0.16 -6.68
N ILE A 99 2.42 0.99 -6.37
CA ILE A 99 2.96 1.33 -5.06
C ILE A 99 2.07 2.40 -4.42
N TYR A 100 1.54 2.09 -3.24
CA TYR A 100 0.66 2.97 -2.48
C TYR A 100 1.45 3.70 -1.40
N VAL A 101 1.56 5.03 -1.52
CA VAL A 101 2.38 5.86 -0.64
C VAL A 101 1.49 6.70 0.27
N TRP A 102 1.75 6.60 1.56
CA TRP A 102 1.13 7.42 2.58
C TRP A 102 1.99 8.63 2.94
N GLY A 103 1.43 9.83 2.88
CA GLY A 103 1.99 11.04 3.47
C GLY A 103 1.38 11.31 4.84
N LYS A 104 2.19 11.56 5.87
CA LYS A 104 1.72 11.90 7.22
C LYS A 104 0.63 13.00 7.20
N ASN A 105 0.85 14.06 6.43
CA ASN A 105 -0.04 15.22 6.36
C ASN A 105 -0.99 15.19 5.16
N SER A 106 -0.89 14.21 4.27
CA SER A 106 -1.67 14.14 3.03
C SER A 106 -2.44 12.82 2.80
N GLY A 107 -2.29 11.82 3.67
CA GLY A 107 -3.04 10.56 3.61
C GLY A 107 -2.51 9.60 2.57
N ASN A 108 -3.39 8.91 1.83
CA ASN A 108 -2.99 8.16 0.64
C ASN A 108 -2.69 9.14 -0.49
N SER A 109 -1.41 9.45 -0.69
CA SER A 109 -1.00 10.69 -1.35
C SER A 109 -0.45 10.52 -2.74
N ILE A 110 0.23 9.40 -2.97
CA ILE A 110 0.92 9.11 -4.22
C ILE A 110 0.67 7.66 -4.57
N SER A 111 0.23 7.44 -5.80
CA SER A 111 0.22 6.15 -6.47
C SER A 111 1.39 6.14 -7.46
N ILE A 112 2.17 5.07 -7.49
CA ILE A 112 3.25 4.90 -8.46
C ILE A 112 3.00 3.62 -9.22
N THR A 113 2.82 3.72 -10.53
CA THR A 113 2.70 2.54 -11.40
C THR A 113 4.07 2.26 -12.00
N SER A 114 4.83 1.40 -11.33
CA SER A 114 6.25 1.17 -11.66
C SER A 114 6.44 0.56 -13.05
N SER A 115 5.54 -0.33 -13.47
CA SER A 115 5.52 -0.96 -14.79
C SER A 115 5.40 0.04 -15.94
N TYR A 116 4.84 1.23 -15.69
CA TYR A 116 4.68 2.30 -16.68
C TYR A 116 5.55 3.53 -16.42
N GLY A 117 6.37 3.54 -15.37
CA GLY A 117 7.17 4.73 -15.06
C GLY A 117 6.35 5.94 -14.60
N MET A 118 5.16 5.74 -14.03
CA MET A 118 4.20 6.83 -13.76
C MET A 118 4.02 7.12 -12.27
N ILE A 119 3.84 8.40 -11.94
CA ILE A 119 3.54 8.88 -10.59
C ILE A 119 2.25 9.70 -10.64
N PHE A 120 1.29 9.35 -9.80
CA PHE A 120 -0.01 10.00 -9.68
C PHE A 120 -0.20 10.60 -8.29
N PRO A 121 -0.27 11.94 -8.16
CA PRO A 121 -0.79 12.57 -6.96
C PRO A 121 -2.25 12.17 -6.73
N THR A 122 -2.57 11.55 -5.60
CA THR A 122 -3.92 11.07 -5.25
C THR A 122 -4.53 11.77 -4.04
N PHE A 123 -3.78 12.64 -3.35
CA PHE A 123 -4.26 13.32 -2.15
C PHE A 123 -5.28 14.44 -2.43
N ASP A 124 -6.23 14.57 -1.51
CA ASP A 124 -7.15 15.68 -1.38
C ASP A 124 -7.05 16.20 0.06
N ASN A 125 -6.36 17.33 0.24
CA ASN A 125 -6.01 17.85 1.56
C ASN A 125 -7.26 18.22 2.39
N GLU A 126 -8.29 18.78 1.76
CA GLU A 126 -9.53 19.16 2.46
C GLU A 126 -10.28 17.92 2.96
N LYS A 127 -10.36 16.88 2.12
CA LYS A 127 -10.93 15.59 2.54
C LYS A 127 -10.08 14.93 3.62
N TYR A 128 -8.76 14.98 3.53
CA TYR A 128 -7.90 14.37 4.54
C TYR A 128 -8.04 15.06 5.90
N VAL A 129 -7.97 16.39 5.93
CA VAL A 129 -8.15 17.20 7.15
C VAL A 129 -9.53 16.97 7.78
N SER A 130 -10.59 16.87 6.97
CA SER A 130 -11.94 16.63 7.49
C SER A 130 -12.19 15.20 7.98
N ARG A 131 -11.54 14.19 7.37
CA ARG A 131 -11.72 12.77 7.71
C ARG A 131 -10.79 12.32 8.84
N GLY A 132 -9.58 12.86 8.90
CA GLY A 132 -8.49 12.36 9.72
C GLY A 132 -7.85 11.08 9.17
N GLU A 133 -6.72 10.70 9.78
CA GLU A 133 -5.87 9.58 9.35
C GLU A 133 -6.63 8.23 9.39
N THR A 134 -7.32 7.93 10.49
CA THR A 134 -8.00 6.65 10.71
C THR A 134 -9.04 6.38 9.65
N ARG A 135 -9.93 7.37 9.42
CA ARG A 135 -11.00 7.24 8.43
C ARG A 135 -10.45 7.19 7.02
N SER A 136 -9.35 7.87 6.74
CA SER A 136 -8.70 7.86 5.43
C SER A 136 -8.07 6.50 5.14
N LEU A 137 -7.43 5.87 6.13
CA LEU A 137 -6.93 4.50 5.99
C LEU A 137 -8.06 3.47 5.87
N ASP A 138 -9.13 3.62 6.65
CA ASP A 138 -10.32 2.76 6.52
C ASP A 138 -10.87 2.79 5.08
N LEU A 139 -10.91 3.98 4.48
CA LEU A 139 -11.38 4.14 3.11
C LEU A 139 -10.42 3.49 2.11
N PHE A 140 -9.11 3.59 2.31
CA PHE A 140 -8.11 2.92 1.49
C PHE A 140 -8.35 1.41 1.38
N PHE A 141 -8.66 0.73 2.49
CA PHE A 141 -8.97 -0.70 2.46
C PHE A 141 -10.37 -0.97 1.89
N SER A 142 -11.37 -0.18 2.28
CA SER A 142 -12.78 -0.47 1.96
C SER A 142 -13.15 -0.43 0.48
N ILE A 143 -12.37 0.30 -0.33
CA ILE A 143 -12.64 0.47 -1.76
C ILE A 143 -11.93 -0.58 -2.63
N LYS A 144 -11.25 -1.56 -2.02
CA LYS A 144 -10.51 -2.59 -2.75
C LYS A 144 -11.33 -3.86 -2.86
N THR A 145 -11.39 -4.39 -4.06
CA THR A 145 -11.81 -5.76 -4.34
C THR A 145 -10.71 -6.48 -5.11
N THR A 146 -10.59 -7.80 -4.94
CA THR A 146 -9.57 -8.59 -5.67
C THR A 146 -9.74 -8.53 -7.19
N SER A 147 -10.95 -8.24 -7.69
CA SER A 147 -11.22 -8.00 -9.11
C SER A 147 -10.74 -6.63 -9.62
N GLU A 148 -10.51 -5.66 -8.73
CA GLU A 148 -10.02 -4.32 -9.09
C GLU A 148 -8.50 -4.16 -8.88
N ILE A 149 -7.86 -5.12 -8.20
CA ILE A 149 -6.40 -5.16 -8.00
C ILE A 149 -5.83 -6.22 -8.94
N ASP A 150 -5.75 -5.86 -10.22
CA ASP A 150 -5.18 -6.67 -11.29
C ASP A 150 -4.63 -5.75 -12.39
N LEU A 151 -3.83 -6.32 -13.28
CA LEU A 151 -3.39 -5.68 -14.51
C LEU A 151 -4.07 -6.38 -15.68
N ASP A 152 -4.76 -5.62 -16.53
CA ASP A 152 -5.36 -6.18 -17.73
C ASP A 152 -4.35 -6.23 -18.89
N ASP A 153 -4.44 -7.28 -19.70
CA ASP A 153 -3.73 -7.34 -20.98
C ASP A 153 -4.41 -6.49 -22.06
N ILE A 154 -3.84 -6.50 -23.28
CA ILE A 154 -4.35 -5.72 -24.41
C ILE A 154 -5.78 -6.07 -24.88
N ASN A 155 -6.37 -7.15 -24.36
CA ASN A 155 -7.75 -7.57 -24.63
C ASN A 155 -8.65 -7.42 -23.39
N ASP A 156 -8.26 -6.57 -22.44
CA ASP A 156 -8.99 -6.33 -21.19
C ASP A 156 -9.20 -7.62 -20.37
N GLN A 157 -8.21 -8.52 -20.39
CA GLN A 157 -8.24 -9.76 -19.60
C GLN A 157 -7.31 -9.64 -18.38
N PRO A 158 -7.79 -9.94 -17.17
CA PRO A 158 -6.97 -9.90 -15.95
C PRO A 158 -5.77 -10.84 -16.01
N LEU A 159 -4.64 -10.44 -15.42
CA LEU A 159 -3.38 -11.17 -15.51
C LEU A 159 -3.07 -12.01 -14.27
N PHE A 160 -3.58 -11.67 -13.08
CA PHE A 160 -3.10 -12.24 -11.82
C PHE A 160 -3.10 -13.76 -11.80
N GLU A 161 -4.26 -14.39 -12.06
CA GLU A 161 -4.37 -15.84 -12.04
C GLU A 161 -3.48 -16.52 -13.09
N ARG A 162 -3.34 -15.90 -14.27
CA ARG A 162 -2.47 -16.40 -15.34
C ARG A 162 -0.99 -16.24 -14.99
N ALA A 163 -0.63 -15.18 -14.28
CA ALA A 163 0.72 -14.96 -13.78
C ALA A 163 1.07 -16.01 -12.72
N VAL A 164 0.18 -16.26 -11.76
CA VAL A 164 0.35 -17.31 -10.74
C VAL A 164 0.51 -18.69 -11.38
N GLU A 165 -0.33 -19.05 -12.37
CA GLU A 165 -0.26 -20.35 -13.05
C GLU A 165 1.10 -20.55 -13.76
N LYS A 166 1.65 -19.48 -14.32
CA LYS A 166 2.85 -19.55 -15.16
C LYS A 166 4.15 -19.36 -14.36
N LEU A 167 4.15 -18.48 -13.37
CA LEU A 167 5.34 -18.01 -12.65
C LEU A 167 5.40 -18.53 -11.22
N GLY A 168 4.29 -19.06 -10.70
CA GLY A 168 4.13 -19.41 -9.28
C GLY A 168 3.63 -18.23 -8.45
N PRO A 169 3.24 -18.46 -7.19
CA PRO A 169 2.81 -17.40 -6.27
C PRO A 169 3.99 -16.50 -5.89
N LEU A 170 3.70 -15.22 -5.61
CA LEU A 170 4.68 -14.25 -5.11
C LEU A 170 5.05 -14.51 -3.65
N GLU A 171 6.31 -14.32 -3.31
CA GLU A 171 6.78 -14.15 -1.94
C GLU A 171 6.77 -12.67 -1.51
N ASN A 172 7.03 -12.41 -0.23
CA ASN A 172 7.04 -11.06 0.33
C ASN A 172 8.12 -10.19 -0.34
N GLY A 173 7.69 -9.12 -0.99
CA GLY A 173 8.57 -8.18 -1.69
C GLY A 173 8.75 -8.47 -3.19
N GLU A 174 8.11 -9.52 -3.71
CA GLU A 174 8.10 -9.81 -5.14
C GLU A 174 6.91 -9.14 -5.85
N ILE A 175 7.11 -8.87 -7.15
CA ILE A 175 6.07 -8.48 -8.10
C ILE A 175 6.24 -9.28 -9.38
N TYR A 176 5.16 -9.43 -10.15
CA TYR A 176 5.25 -9.85 -11.54
C TYR A 176 5.70 -8.68 -12.40
N GLY A 177 6.79 -8.87 -13.16
CA GLY A 177 7.39 -7.86 -14.04
C GLY A 177 8.01 -8.45 -15.29
#